data_AF-A0A7S3D9C8-F1
#
_entry.id   AF-A0A7S3D9C8-F1
#
_cell.length_a   1.000
_cell.length_b   1.000
_cell.length_c   1.000
_cell.angle_alpha   90.00
_cell.angle_beta   90.00
_cell.angle_gamma   90.00
#
_symmetry.space_group_name_H-M   'P 1'
#
loop_
_entity.id
_entity.type
_entity.pdbx_description
1 polymer ?
#
loop_
_entity_poly.entity_id
_entity_poly.type
_entity_poly.pdbx_seq_one_letter_code
_entity_poly.pdbx_strand_id
1 'polypeptide(L)'
;TNFFAKQSNRFDFVVVLLCTSSFIPLSSTLFTFEGRMVLRLLRLAPTLRLLRLVDQTRLFKSFMSVFIRIIPALGRITGVLVVLLYAYATVGLDFLPALYQPAIRDPSFENAWEGMLVVFQVLTGQELVVVADKGIWREGSDILSFFQAVYFLSFHFIANMIILSIVTATFLDFFQLEEGLRKKFSMKNRKKKKRDSGGSAGGTDALDAARHGDGVRNELDGDGQ
;
A
#
# COMPACT_ATOMS: atom_id res chain seq x y z
N THR A 1 24.51 -7.28 -19.12
CA THR A 1 24.76 -6.32 -18.03
C THR A 1 23.53 -5.89 -17.22
N ASN A 2 22.36 -6.55 -17.31
CA ASN A 2 21.14 -6.12 -16.60
C ASN A 2 20.75 -6.98 -15.37
N PHE A 3 21.71 -7.31 -14.49
CA PHE A 3 21.42 -8.06 -13.25
C PHE A 3 20.57 -7.22 -12.26
N PHE A 4 20.83 -5.92 -12.15
CA PHE A 4 20.10 -5.02 -11.26
C PHE A 4 18.78 -4.49 -11.82
N ALA A 5 18.35 -4.85 -13.03
CA ALA A 5 17.06 -4.40 -13.55
C ALA A 5 15.86 -5.16 -12.93
N LYS A 6 16.09 -6.38 -12.43
CA LYS A 6 15.05 -7.25 -11.88
C LYS A 6 14.85 -7.02 -10.39
N GLN A 7 13.63 -6.66 -9.98
CA GLN A 7 13.27 -6.30 -8.60
C GLN A 7 13.51 -7.43 -7.58
N SER A 8 13.22 -8.69 -7.98
CA SER A 8 13.48 -9.89 -7.17
C SER A 8 14.98 -10.14 -6.91
N ASN A 9 15.84 -9.68 -7.83
CA ASN A 9 17.28 -9.84 -7.70
C ASN A 9 17.91 -8.76 -6.80
N ARG A 10 17.32 -7.56 -6.77
CA ARG A 10 17.69 -6.51 -5.79
C ARG A 10 17.33 -6.93 -4.36
N PHE A 11 16.15 -7.53 -4.19
CA PHE A 11 15.72 -8.06 -2.89
C PHE A 11 16.68 -9.15 -2.40
N ASP A 12 17.04 -10.08 -3.29
CA ASP A 12 17.96 -11.16 -2.93
C ASP A 12 19.34 -10.63 -2.50
N PHE A 13 19.88 -9.64 -3.21
CA PHE A 13 21.13 -8.97 -2.84
C PHE A 13 21.09 -8.30 -1.46
N VAL A 14 19.99 -7.62 -1.12
CA VAL A 14 19.80 -7.01 0.21
C VAL A 14 19.73 -8.08 1.30
N VAL A 15 19.04 -9.20 1.06
CA VAL A 15 18.95 -10.30 2.02
C VAL A 15 20.31 -10.98 2.23
N VAL A 16 21.11 -11.17 1.17
CA VAL A 16 22.49 -11.68 1.29
C VAL A 16 23.34 -10.73 2.14
N LEU A 17 23.32 -9.42 1.86
CA LEU A 17 24.09 -8.44 2.63
C LEU A 17 23.72 -8.45 4.12
N LEU A 18 22.42 -8.45 4.44
CA LEU A 18 21.93 -8.51 5.81
C LEU A 18 22.33 -9.81 6.51
N CYS A 19 22.22 -10.96 5.83
CA CYS A 19 22.64 -12.25 6.39
C CYS A 19 24.15 -12.31 6.65
N THR A 20 24.97 -11.81 5.73
CA THR A 20 26.43 -11.78 5.89
C THR A 20 26.82 -10.84 7.04
N SER A 21 26.14 -9.69 7.18
CA SER A 21 26.37 -8.75 8.29
C SER A 21 26.08 -9.34 9.67
N SER A 22 25.16 -10.30 9.77
CA SER A 22 24.82 -10.98 11.01
C SER A 22 25.75 -12.14 11.38
N PHE A 23 26.46 -12.71 10.40
CA PHE A 23 27.38 -13.82 10.62
C PHE A 23 28.77 -13.34 11.04
N ILE A 24 29.12 -12.09 10.73
CA ILE A 24 30.32 -11.45 11.26
C ILE A 24 30.13 -11.37 12.78
N PRO A 25 30.90 -12.13 13.58
CA PRO A 25 30.81 -12.00 15.01
C PRO A 25 31.37 -10.61 15.32
N LEU A 26 30.48 -9.68 15.66
CA LEU A 26 30.84 -8.33 16.11
C LEU A 26 31.38 -8.45 17.55
N SER A 27 32.44 -9.26 17.70
CA SER A 27 33.08 -9.63 18.96
C SER A 27 33.81 -8.46 19.60
N SER A 28 33.98 -7.35 18.88
CA SER A 28 34.98 -6.34 19.23
C SER A 28 34.49 -4.89 19.31
N THR A 29 33.21 -4.55 19.10
CA THR A 29 32.92 -3.11 18.89
C THR A 29 31.70 -2.43 19.47
N LEU A 30 30.78 -3.00 20.26
CA LEU A 30 29.79 -2.13 20.94
C LEU A 30 29.39 -2.63 22.34
N PHE A 31 30.16 -2.22 23.35
CA PHE A 31 29.78 -2.28 24.78
C PHE A 31 28.69 -1.25 25.15
N THR A 32 28.22 -0.45 24.17
CA THR A 32 27.20 0.59 24.33
C THR A 32 25.78 0.01 24.31
N PHE A 33 24.84 0.69 25.00
CA PHE A 33 23.42 0.28 25.07
C PHE A 33 22.81 0.16 23.66
N GLU A 34 23.15 1.07 22.75
CA GLU A 34 22.76 1.07 21.34
C GLU A 34 23.25 -0.17 20.57
N GLY A 35 24.47 -0.64 20.86
CA GLY A 35 25.02 -1.84 20.24
C GLY A 35 24.23 -3.10 20.54
N ARG A 36 23.66 -3.19 21.74
CA ARG A 36 22.83 -4.35 22.14
C ARG A 36 21.53 -4.42 21.36
N MET A 37 20.91 -3.28 21.03
CA MET A 37 19.71 -3.24 20.20
C MET A 37 20.02 -3.66 18.77
N VAL A 38 21.11 -3.16 18.19
CA VAL A 38 21.59 -3.54 16.85
C VAL A 38 21.93 -5.03 16.79
N LEU A 39 22.62 -5.58 17.78
CA LEU A 39 22.91 -7.02 17.87
C LEU A 39 21.63 -7.87 17.93
N ARG A 40 20.59 -7.39 18.64
CA ARG A 40 19.29 -8.08 18.72
C ARG A 40 18.59 -8.08 17.36
N LEU A 41 18.63 -6.98 16.63
CA LEU A 41 18.11 -6.87 15.26
C LEU A 41 18.91 -7.72 14.26
N LEU A 42 20.24 -7.73 14.34
CA LEU A 42 21.11 -8.55 13.49
C LEU A 42 20.88 -10.05 13.73
N ARG A 43 20.61 -10.48 14.96
CA ARG A 43 20.20 -11.86 15.26
C ARG A 43 18.87 -12.26 14.61
N LEU A 44 17.99 -11.30 14.32
CA LEU A 44 16.74 -11.56 13.61
C LEU A 44 16.93 -11.56 12.09
N ALA A 45 18.01 -10.98 11.54
CA ALA A 45 18.22 -10.91 10.09
C ALA A 45 18.23 -12.27 9.36
N PRO A 46 18.68 -13.41 9.94
CA PRO A 46 18.54 -14.72 9.30
C PRO A 46 17.09 -15.15 9.08
N THR A 47 16.13 -14.65 9.87
CA THR A 47 14.70 -14.91 9.66
C THR A 47 14.18 -14.29 8.35
N LEU A 48 14.93 -13.36 7.74
CA LEU A 48 14.63 -12.82 6.41
C LEU A 48 14.73 -13.88 5.30
N ARG A 49 15.39 -15.04 5.55
CA ARG A 49 15.33 -16.18 4.63
C ARG A 49 13.89 -16.70 4.44
N LEU A 50 13.02 -16.50 5.43
CA LEU A 50 11.59 -16.84 5.32
C LEU A 50 10.87 -15.94 4.30
N LEU A 51 11.26 -14.66 4.19
CA LEU A 51 10.75 -13.75 3.16
C LEU A 51 11.16 -14.18 1.74
N ARG A 52 12.31 -14.88 1.56
CA ARG A 52 12.67 -15.46 0.25
C ARG A 52 11.70 -16.55 -0.18
N LEU A 53 11.26 -17.39 0.77
CA LEU A 53 10.29 -18.45 0.48
C LEU A 53 8.94 -17.85 0.05
N VAL A 54 8.58 -16.73 0.66
CA VAL A 54 7.39 -15.95 0.32
C VAL A 54 7.52 -15.30 -1.07
N ASP A 55 8.69 -14.73 -1.43
CA ASP A 55 8.94 -14.21 -2.79
C ASP A 55 8.91 -15.32 -3.85
N GLN A 56 9.26 -16.57 -3.54
CA GLN A 56 9.22 -17.65 -4.52
C GLN A 56 7.79 -18.01 -4.95
N THR A 57 6.77 -17.67 -4.15
CA THR A 57 5.38 -17.93 -4.48
C THR A 57 4.84 -16.91 -5.50
N ARG A 58 4.33 -17.41 -6.63
CA ARG A 58 3.71 -16.57 -7.67
C ARG A 58 2.53 -15.74 -7.12
N LEU A 59 1.82 -16.28 -6.12
CA LEU A 59 0.70 -15.62 -5.45
C LEU A 59 1.15 -14.37 -4.71
N PHE A 60 2.26 -14.43 -3.95
CA PHE A 60 2.76 -13.27 -3.22
C PHE A 60 3.29 -12.19 -4.15
N LYS A 61 3.92 -12.53 -5.28
CA LYS A 61 4.35 -11.52 -6.27
C LYS A 61 3.16 -10.77 -6.87
N SER A 62 2.07 -11.46 -7.15
CA SER A 62 0.82 -10.84 -7.63
C SER A 62 0.24 -9.92 -6.54
N PHE A 63 0.17 -10.42 -5.30
CA PHE A 63 -0.33 -9.66 -4.16
C PHE A 63 0.50 -8.40 -3.88
N MET A 64 1.84 -8.52 -3.81
CA MET A 64 2.74 -7.38 -3.61
C MET A 64 2.67 -6.36 -4.73
N SER A 65 2.54 -6.79 -5.99
CA SER A 65 2.35 -5.88 -7.13
C SER A 65 1.06 -5.07 -6.99
N VAL A 66 -0.01 -5.68 -6.50
CA VAL A 66 -1.28 -5.00 -6.19
C VAL A 66 -1.09 -4.06 -4.99
N PHE A 67 -0.47 -4.54 -3.91
CA PHE A 67 -0.21 -3.75 -2.70
C PHE A 67 0.59 -2.47 -3.01
N ILE A 68 1.68 -2.59 -3.78
CA ILE A 68 2.52 -1.46 -4.20
C ILE A 68 1.73 -0.45 -5.05
N ARG A 69 0.76 -0.90 -5.86
CA ARG A 69 -0.12 0.01 -6.63
C ARG A 69 -1.12 0.75 -5.76
N ILE A 70 -1.49 0.19 -4.61
CA ILE A 70 -2.44 0.78 -3.66
C ILE A 70 -1.74 1.83 -2.77
N ILE A 71 -0.48 1.63 -2.41
CA ILE A 71 0.30 2.59 -1.58
C ILE A 71 0.18 4.05 -2.05
N PRO A 72 0.39 4.41 -3.33
CA PRO A 72 0.26 5.81 -3.78
C PRO A 72 -1.18 6.33 -3.82
N ALA A 73 -2.18 5.45 -3.91
CA ALA A 73 -3.59 5.85 -3.77
C ALA A 73 -3.90 6.19 -2.30
N LEU A 74 -3.46 5.34 -1.37
CA LEU A 74 -3.58 5.60 0.07
C LEU A 74 -2.76 6.80 0.52
N GLY A 75 -1.53 6.93 0.02
CA GLY A 75 -0.54 7.90 0.50
C GLY A 75 -1.00 9.35 0.40
N ARG A 76 -1.78 9.72 -0.62
CA ARG A 76 -2.34 11.08 -0.74
C ARG A 76 -3.24 11.44 0.45
N ILE A 77 -4.02 10.48 0.91
CA ILE A 77 -5.03 10.67 1.95
C ILE A 77 -4.40 10.41 3.33
N THR A 78 -3.50 9.43 3.44
CA THR A 78 -2.66 9.20 4.63
C THR A 78 -1.82 10.42 4.97
N GLY A 79 -1.35 11.19 3.98
CA GLY A 79 -0.64 12.43 4.22
C GLY A 79 -1.45 13.44 5.05
N VAL A 80 -2.75 13.58 4.76
CA VAL A 80 -3.66 14.46 5.52
C VAL A 80 -3.79 13.97 6.97
N LEU A 81 -3.92 12.65 7.17
CA LEU A 81 -3.97 12.05 8.50
C LEU A 81 -2.68 12.32 9.29
N VAL A 82 -1.50 12.18 8.66
CA VAL A 82 -0.22 12.44 9.31
C VAL A 82 -0.08 13.92 9.70
N VAL A 83 -0.49 14.85 8.84
CA VAL A 83 -0.47 16.29 9.16
C VAL A 83 -1.40 16.60 10.33
N LEU A 84 -2.59 16.01 10.38
CA LEU A 84 -3.51 16.15 11.51
C LEU A 84 -2.90 15.62 12.81
N LEU A 85 -2.31 14.41 12.77
CA LEU A 85 -1.63 13.81 13.92
C LEU A 85 -0.51 14.71 14.42
N TYR A 86 0.28 15.30 13.52
CA TYR A 86 1.35 16.22 13.87
C TYR A 86 0.82 17.50 14.51
N ALA A 87 -0.21 18.12 13.94
CA ALA A 87 -0.82 19.32 14.50
C ALA A 87 -1.38 19.09 15.92
N TYR A 88 -2.08 17.98 16.13
CA TYR A 88 -2.61 17.60 17.46
C TYR A 88 -1.49 17.19 18.42
N ALA A 89 -0.39 16.61 17.95
CA ALA A 89 0.77 16.33 18.79
C ALA A 89 1.42 17.62 19.29
N THR A 90 1.58 18.63 18.41
CA THR A 90 2.17 19.92 18.78
C THR A 90 1.30 20.68 19.78
N VAL A 91 -0.02 20.71 19.59
CA VAL A 91 -0.94 21.35 20.56
C VAL A 91 -1.01 20.54 21.86
N GLY A 92 -0.91 19.21 21.78
CA GLY A 92 -0.89 18.33 22.96
C GLY A 92 0.31 18.58 23.87
N LEU A 93 1.47 18.94 23.33
CA LEU A 93 2.64 19.34 24.11
C LEU A 93 2.33 20.57 24.97
N ASP A 94 1.69 21.58 24.40
CA ASP A 94 1.39 22.82 25.12
C ASP A 94 0.27 22.64 26.16
N PHE A 95 -0.70 21.77 25.87
CA PHE A 95 -1.88 21.57 26.72
C PHE A 95 -1.71 20.55 27.84
N LEU A 96 -0.71 19.66 27.78
CA LEU A 96 -0.61 18.51 28.69
C LEU A 96 0.78 18.37 29.32
N PRO A 97 1.18 19.33 30.16
CA PRO A 97 2.48 19.26 30.81
C PRO A 97 2.63 18.08 31.77
N ALA A 98 1.51 17.53 32.26
CA ALA A 98 1.51 16.33 33.09
C ALA A 98 2.09 15.09 32.39
N LEU A 99 2.08 15.04 31.06
CA LEU A 99 2.59 13.91 30.26
C LEU A 99 4.09 14.03 29.91
N TYR A 100 4.78 15.08 30.38
CA TYR A 100 6.24 15.22 30.21
C TYR A 100 7.06 14.34 31.17
N GLN A 101 6.44 13.74 32.18
CA GLN A 101 7.17 12.92 33.15
C GLN A 101 7.18 11.45 32.69
N PRO A 102 8.30 10.94 32.16
CA PRO A 102 8.38 9.55 31.74
C PRO A 102 8.32 8.64 32.96
N ALA A 103 7.21 7.93 33.12
CA ALA A 103 7.20 6.67 33.84
C ALA A 103 7.54 5.56 32.83
N ILE A 104 8.31 4.56 33.27
CA ILE A 104 8.95 3.50 32.46
C ILE A 104 7.97 2.71 31.55
N ARG A 105 6.64 2.90 31.70
CA ARG A 105 5.60 2.17 30.99
C ARG A 105 4.52 3.05 30.36
N ASP A 106 4.68 4.37 30.38
CA ASP A 106 3.57 5.29 30.15
C ASP A 106 3.74 6.15 28.89
N PRO A 107 2.65 6.43 28.16
CA PRO A 107 2.67 7.33 27.02
C PRO A 107 3.13 8.72 27.47
N SER A 108 4.23 9.21 26.89
CA SER A 108 4.89 10.45 27.28
C SER A 108 5.03 11.39 26.08
N PHE A 109 4.96 12.69 26.33
CA PHE A 109 5.04 13.75 25.33
C PHE A 109 6.39 14.48 25.44
N GLU A 110 7.54 13.81 25.33
CA GLU A 110 8.83 14.53 25.47
C GLU A 110 9.14 15.40 24.24
N ASN A 111 8.77 14.91 23.05
CA ASN A 111 9.02 15.57 21.78
C ASN A 111 7.79 15.43 20.86
N ALA A 112 7.67 16.31 19.85
CA ALA A 112 6.59 16.24 18.87
C ALA A 112 6.47 14.87 18.19
N TRP A 113 7.60 14.17 17.99
CA TRP A 113 7.62 12.82 17.44
C TRP A 113 6.98 11.78 18.39
N GLU A 114 7.27 11.86 19.68
CA GLU A 114 6.70 10.96 20.68
C GLU A 114 5.23 11.28 20.95
N GLY A 115 4.90 12.57 21.04
CA GLY A 115 3.51 13.03 21.11
C GLY A 115 2.68 12.53 19.91
N MET A 116 3.26 12.47 18.72
CA MET A 116 2.58 11.90 17.55
C MET A 116 2.26 10.42 17.73
N LEU A 117 3.14 9.64 18.38
CA LEU A 117 2.87 8.23 18.70
C LEU A 117 1.77 8.09 19.76
N VAL A 118 1.75 8.94 20.78
CA VAL A 118 0.69 8.94 21.80
C VAL A 118 -0.65 9.30 21.18
N VAL A 119 -0.71 10.37 20.39
CA VAL A 119 -1.92 10.77 19.64
C VAL A 119 -2.35 9.66 18.67
N PHE A 120 -1.41 8.94 18.06
CA PHE A 120 -1.71 7.76 17.25
C PHE A 120 -2.28 6.59 18.08
N GLN A 121 -1.79 6.33 19.29
CA GLN A 121 -2.37 5.32 20.20
C GLN A 121 -3.78 5.71 20.68
N VAL A 122 -4.03 7.01 20.88
CA VAL A 122 -5.36 7.55 21.16
C VAL A 122 -6.28 7.36 19.95
N LEU A 123 -5.77 7.55 18.73
CA LEU A 123 -6.51 7.29 17.49
C LEU A 123 -6.91 5.81 17.36
N THR A 124 -6.02 4.87 17.69
CA THR A 124 -6.35 3.44 17.68
C THR A 124 -7.21 3.00 18.86
N GLY A 125 -7.42 3.87 19.85
CA GLY A 125 -8.19 3.61 21.06
C GLY A 125 -7.48 2.74 22.09
N GLN A 126 -6.21 2.38 21.87
CA GLN A 126 -5.48 1.46 22.75
C GLN A 126 -5.17 2.08 24.12
N GLU A 127 -4.80 3.36 24.14
CA GLU A 127 -4.34 4.06 25.35
C GLU A 127 -5.19 5.30 25.67
N LEU A 128 -6.38 5.43 25.06
CA LEU A 128 -7.25 6.59 25.24
C LEU A 128 -7.56 6.84 26.72
N VAL A 129 -7.94 5.80 27.46
CA VAL A 129 -8.28 5.92 28.88
C VAL A 129 -7.07 6.30 29.72
N VAL A 130 -5.90 5.73 29.43
CA VAL A 130 -4.65 5.97 30.18
C VAL A 130 -4.11 7.38 29.95
N VAL A 131 -4.16 7.85 28.70
CA VAL A 131 -3.75 9.21 28.32
C VAL A 131 -4.73 10.24 28.89
N ALA A 132 -6.04 9.97 28.81
CA ALA A 132 -7.05 10.81 29.43
C ALA A 132 -6.84 10.88 30.95
N ASP A 133 -6.60 9.74 31.60
CA ASP A 133 -6.43 9.69 33.05
C ASP A 133 -5.22 10.52 33.51
N LYS A 134 -4.06 10.33 32.87
CA LYS A 134 -2.83 11.06 33.22
C LYS A 134 -2.86 12.53 32.82
N GLY A 135 -3.42 12.82 31.66
CA GLY A 135 -3.52 14.17 31.13
C GLY A 135 -4.48 15.03 31.94
N ILE A 136 -5.62 14.47 32.35
CA ILE A 136 -6.72 15.22 32.97
C ILE A 136 -6.58 15.28 34.50
N TRP A 137 -6.28 14.15 35.17
CA TRP A 137 -6.39 14.07 36.64
C TRP A 137 -5.14 14.50 37.39
N ARG A 138 -3.99 14.57 36.71
CA ARG A 138 -2.72 14.96 37.36
C ARG A 138 -2.51 16.47 37.42
N GLU A 139 -3.24 17.24 36.60
CA GLU A 139 -3.07 18.69 36.47
C GLU A 139 -3.88 19.52 37.49
N GLY A 140 -4.69 18.84 38.34
CA GLY A 140 -5.20 19.39 39.59
C GLY A 140 -6.17 20.57 39.51
N SER A 141 -6.59 20.99 38.30
CA SER A 141 -7.50 22.12 38.11
C SER A 141 -8.72 21.73 37.28
N ASP A 142 -9.90 21.75 37.91
CA ASP A 142 -11.15 21.24 37.35
C ASP A 142 -11.51 21.83 35.96
N ILE A 143 -11.11 23.08 35.71
CA ILE A 143 -11.41 23.79 34.47
C ILE A 143 -10.48 23.34 33.33
N LEU A 144 -9.16 23.25 33.57
CA LEU A 144 -8.21 22.81 32.55
C LEU A 144 -8.42 21.34 32.21
N SER A 145 -8.71 20.51 33.22
CA SER A 145 -9.09 19.11 33.08
C SER A 145 -10.30 18.93 32.14
N PHE A 146 -11.33 19.79 32.23
CA PHE A 146 -12.47 19.76 31.32
C PHE A 146 -12.07 20.07 29.87
N PHE A 147 -11.27 21.12 29.64
CA PHE A 147 -10.81 21.47 28.29
C PHE A 147 -9.89 20.40 27.68
N GLN A 148 -9.01 19.80 28.48
CA GLN A 148 -8.15 18.68 28.06
C GLN A 148 -8.99 17.45 27.66
N ALA A 149 -10.05 17.13 28.41
CA ALA A 149 -10.96 16.04 28.09
C ALA A 149 -11.70 16.27 26.76
N VAL A 150 -12.23 17.48 26.57
CA VAL A 150 -12.92 17.86 25.33
C VAL A 150 -11.96 17.86 24.14
N TYR A 151 -10.72 18.29 24.34
CA TYR A 151 -9.66 18.23 23.31
C TYR A 151 -9.40 16.80 22.82
N PHE A 152 -9.16 15.85 23.74
CA PHE A 152 -8.92 14.45 23.36
C PHE A 152 -10.15 13.77 22.75
N LEU A 153 -11.34 14.04 23.28
CA LEU A 153 -12.58 13.44 22.77
C LEU A 153 -12.92 13.98 21.38
N SER A 154 -12.78 15.28 21.15
CA SER A 154 -12.99 15.89 19.84
C SER A 154 -11.97 15.39 18.82
N PHE A 155 -10.69 15.29 19.20
CA PHE A 155 -9.66 14.67 18.38
C PHE A 155 -10.05 13.24 17.98
N HIS A 156 -10.37 12.40 18.96
CA HIS A 156 -10.69 10.99 18.71
C HIS A 156 -11.90 10.87 17.76
N PHE A 157 -12.92 11.71 17.92
CA PHE A 157 -14.08 11.70 17.03
C PHE A 157 -13.74 12.16 15.61
N ILE A 158 -13.02 13.28 15.47
CA ILE A 158 -12.61 13.83 14.16
C ILE A 158 -11.70 12.85 13.42
N ALA A 159 -10.71 12.29 14.11
CA ALA A 159 -9.73 11.40 13.51
C ALA A 159 -10.38 10.07 13.09
N ASN A 160 -11.33 9.54 13.87
CA ASN A 160 -12.14 8.40 13.43
C ASN A 160 -13.03 8.76 12.22
N MET A 161 -13.70 9.91 12.22
CA MET A 161 -14.47 10.37 11.05
C MET A 161 -13.62 10.46 9.78
N ILE A 162 -12.37 10.93 9.91
CA ILE A 162 -11.41 10.93 8.82
C ILE A 162 -11.10 9.50 8.40
N ILE A 163 -10.66 8.61 9.30
CA ILE A 163 -10.37 7.21 8.95
C ILE A 163 -11.54 6.56 8.23
N LEU A 164 -12.77 6.68 8.75
CA LEU A 164 -13.96 6.16 8.11
C LEU A 164 -14.16 6.75 6.71
N SER A 165 -13.96 8.06 6.55
CA SER A 165 -14.02 8.73 5.25
C SER A 165 -12.95 8.20 4.28
N ILE A 166 -11.73 7.91 4.74
CA ILE A 166 -10.66 7.31 3.92
C ILE A 166 -11.08 5.90 3.48
N VAL A 167 -11.59 5.10 4.40
CA VAL A 167 -12.03 3.74 4.14
C VAL A 167 -13.15 3.75 3.10
N THR A 168 -14.18 4.58 3.29
CA THR A 168 -15.28 4.73 2.34
C THR A 168 -14.80 5.21 0.97
N ALA A 169 -13.94 6.22 0.91
CA ALA A 169 -13.37 6.71 -0.36
C ALA A 169 -12.58 5.60 -1.08
N THR A 170 -11.75 4.85 -0.35
CA THR A 170 -10.96 3.74 -0.89
C THR A 170 -11.86 2.60 -1.39
N PHE A 171 -12.92 2.26 -0.66
CA PHE A 171 -13.90 1.25 -1.09
C PHE A 171 -14.65 1.70 -2.34
N LEU A 172 -15.01 2.98 -2.44
CA LEU A 172 -15.64 3.54 -3.62
C LEU A 172 -14.70 3.45 -4.84
N ASP A 173 -13.44 3.85 -4.68
CA ASP A 173 -12.42 3.76 -5.73
C ASP A 173 -12.18 2.29 -6.14
N PHE A 174 -12.22 1.36 -5.18
CA PHE A 174 -12.11 -0.06 -5.44
C PHE A 174 -13.26 -0.58 -6.32
N PHE A 175 -14.51 -0.24 -5.99
CA PHE A 175 -15.67 -0.63 -6.81
C PHE A 175 -15.63 -0.01 -8.21
N GLN A 176 -15.24 1.26 -8.33
CA GLN A 176 -15.08 1.91 -9.63
C GLN A 176 -13.98 1.24 -10.48
N LEU A 177 -12.87 0.84 -9.85
CA LEU A 177 -11.80 0.10 -10.52
C LEU A 177 -12.28 -1.26 -11.02
N GLU A 178 -13.03 -2.00 -10.21
CA GLU A 178 -13.60 -3.30 -10.57
C GLU A 178 -14.56 -3.19 -11.76
N GLU A 179 -15.48 -2.22 -11.73
CA GLU A 179 -16.39 -1.93 -12.84
C GLU A 179 -15.64 -1.57 -14.13
N GLY A 180 -14.60 -0.74 -14.03
CA GLY A 180 -13.75 -0.36 -15.14
C GLY A 180 -13.00 -1.55 -15.75
N LEU A 181 -12.49 -2.46 -14.90
CA LEU A 181 -11.82 -3.68 -15.33
C LEU A 181 -12.81 -4.60 -16.07
N ARG A 182 -14.02 -4.78 -15.52
CA ARG A 182 -15.10 -5.59 -16.11
C ARG A 182 -15.53 -5.08 -17.48
N LYS A 183 -15.66 -3.75 -17.65
CA LYS A 183 -15.94 -3.09 -18.94
C LYS A 183 -14.82 -3.34 -19.97
N LYS A 184 -13.55 -3.26 -19.56
CA LYS A 184 -12.40 -3.54 -20.44
C LYS A 184 -12.38 -4.99 -20.93
N PHE A 185 -12.68 -5.97 -20.07
CA PHE A 185 -12.78 -7.37 -20.47
C PHE A 185 -13.93 -7.61 -21.46
N SER A 186 -15.10 -7.02 -21.21
CA SER A 186 -16.25 -7.11 -22.14
C SER A 186 -15.93 -6.51 -23.52
N MET A 187 -15.30 -5.33 -23.56
CA MET A 187 -14.86 -4.72 -24.83
C MET A 187 -13.78 -5.55 -25.54
N LYS A 188 -12.82 -6.12 -24.81
CA LYS A 188 -11.78 -6.96 -25.39
C LYS A 188 -12.37 -8.23 -26.02
N ASN A 189 -13.34 -8.87 -25.36
CA ASN A 189 -14.06 -10.01 -25.93
C ASN A 189 -14.89 -9.63 -27.15
N ARG A 190 -15.57 -8.47 -27.15
CA ARG A 190 -16.30 -7.96 -28.33
C ARG A 190 -15.38 -7.71 -29.52
N LYS A 191 -14.19 -7.11 -29.29
CA LYS A 191 -13.18 -6.89 -30.34
C LYS A 191 -12.62 -8.21 -30.89
N LYS A 192 -12.38 -9.21 -30.03
CA LYS A 192 -11.93 -10.53 -30.46
C LYS A 192 -12.98 -11.20 -31.36
N LYS A 193 -14.24 -11.24 -30.94
CA LYS A 193 -15.35 -11.82 -31.72
C LYS A 193 -15.51 -11.17 -33.10
N LYS A 194 -15.37 -9.84 -33.21
CA LYS A 194 -15.42 -9.13 -34.50
C LYS A 194 -14.26 -9.48 -35.45
N ARG A 195 -13.05 -9.73 -34.92
CA ARG A 195 -11.90 -10.14 -35.75
C ARG A 195 -12.09 -11.56 -36.27
N ASP A 196 -12.61 -12.45 -35.44
CA ASP A 196 -12.86 -13.85 -35.82
C ASP A 196 -14.00 -13.96 -36.86
N SER A 197 -15.03 -13.10 -36.77
CA SER A 197 -16.12 -13.06 -37.77
C SER A 197 -15.76 -12.32 -39.07
N GLY A 198 -14.87 -11.33 -39.02
CA GLY A 198 -14.45 -10.56 -40.20
C GLY A 198 -13.46 -11.31 -41.11
N GLY A 199 -12.75 -12.32 -40.57
CA GLY A 199 -11.84 -13.17 -41.36
C GLY A 199 -12.54 -14.20 -42.25
N SER A 200 -13.83 -14.50 -42.01
CA SER A 200 -14.56 -15.53 -42.76
C SER A 200 -15.41 -14.97 -43.91
N ALA A 201 -15.69 -13.67 -43.94
CA ALA A 201 -16.52 -13.06 -44.98
C ALA A 201 -15.74 -12.67 -46.25
N GLY A 202 -14.41 -12.54 -46.16
CA GLY A 202 -13.57 -12.18 -47.33
C GLY A 202 -13.20 -13.35 -48.24
N GLY A 203 -13.50 -14.59 -47.86
CA GLY A 203 -13.11 -15.79 -48.60
C GLY A 203 -14.19 -16.33 -49.56
N THR A 204 -15.47 -16.09 -49.28
CA THR A 204 -16.58 -16.64 -50.08
C THR A 204 -16.90 -15.77 -51.29
N ASP A 205 -16.82 -14.44 -51.14
CA ASP A 205 -17.18 -13.51 -52.23
C ASP A 205 -16.13 -13.50 -53.36
N ALA A 206 -14.86 -13.78 -53.03
CA ALA A 206 -13.79 -13.91 -54.02
C ALA A 206 -13.85 -15.26 -54.78
N LEU A 207 -14.35 -16.32 -54.14
CA LEU A 207 -14.53 -17.64 -54.76
C LEU A 207 -15.76 -17.69 -55.67
N ASP A 208 -16.85 -16.99 -55.33
CA ASP A 208 -18.01 -16.87 -56.22
C ASP A 208 -17.75 -15.93 -57.41
N ALA A 209 -16.96 -14.86 -57.24
CA ALA A 209 -16.55 -14.01 -58.36
C ALA A 209 -15.63 -14.73 -59.37
N ALA A 210 -14.75 -15.62 -58.89
CA ALA A 210 -13.90 -16.42 -59.76
C ALA A 210 -14.67 -17.53 -60.50
N ARG A 211 -15.74 -18.08 -59.90
CA ARG A 211 -16.56 -19.13 -60.52
C ARG A 211 -17.49 -18.59 -61.61
N HIS A 212 -17.82 -17.31 -61.58
CA HIS A 212 -18.65 -16.68 -62.62
C HIS A 212 -17.86 -16.19 -63.85
N GLY A 213 -16.54 -15.99 -63.71
CA GLY A 213 -15.67 -15.52 -64.80
C GLY A 213 -15.15 -16.61 -65.76
N ASP A 214 -15.21 -17.89 -65.37
CA ASP A 214 -14.62 -18.98 -66.15
C ASP A 214 -15.63 -19.69 -67.09
N GLY A 215 -16.90 -19.27 -67.07
CA GLY A 215 -17.97 -19.83 -67.92
C GLY A 215 -18.14 -19.18 -69.29
N VAL A 216 -17.39 -18.10 -69.60
CA VAL A 216 -17.61 -17.29 -70.82
C VAL A 216 -16.44 -17.40 -71.82
N ARG A 217 -15.43 -18.24 -71.55
CA ARG A 217 -14.23 -18.35 -72.39
C ARG A 217 -14.20 -19.49 -73.40
N ASN A 218 -15.24 -20.31 -73.50
CA ASN A 218 -15.29 -21.47 -74.41
C ASN A 218 -16.33 -21.34 -75.54
N GLU A 219 -16.54 -20.15 -76.12
CA GLU A 219 -17.50 -19.98 -77.22
C GLU A 219 -17.07 -19.04 -78.35
N LEU A 220 -15.76 -18.75 -78.52
CA LEU A 220 -15.28 -17.92 -79.63
C LEU A 220 -14.02 -18.48 -80.30
N ASP A 221 -14.02 -19.77 -80.65
CA ASP A 221 -13.01 -20.30 -81.60
C ASP A 221 -13.57 -21.45 -82.45
N GLY A 222 -14.74 -21.21 -83.04
CA GLY A 222 -15.39 -22.15 -83.94
C GLY A 222 -16.45 -21.49 -84.81
N ASP A 223 -16.03 -20.63 -85.74
CA ASP A 223 -16.61 -20.62 -87.09
C ASP A 223 -15.77 -19.82 -88.09
N GLY A 224 -15.71 -20.33 -89.32
CA GLY A 224 -14.67 -20.08 -90.31
C GLY A 224 -14.74 -18.78 -91.11
N GLN A 225 -13.59 -18.38 -91.64
CA GLN A 225 -13.26 -18.35 -93.08
C GLN A 225 -11.78 -18.07 -93.30
#